data_AF-A0A936BNH0-F1
#
_entry.id   AF-A0A936BNH0-F1
#
_cell.length_a   1.000
_cell.length_b   1.000
_cell.length_c   1.000
_cell.angle_alpha   90.00
_cell.angle_beta   90.00
_cell.angle_gamma   90.00
#
_symmetry.space_group_name_H-M   'P 1'
#
loop_
_entity.id
_entity.type
_entity.pdbx_description
1 polymer ?
#
loop_
_entity_poly.entity_id
_entity_poly.type
_entity_poly.pdbx_seq_one_letter_code
_entity_poly.pdbx_strand_id
1 'polypeptide(L)'
;MRGAITILTGLLLVAALVLWVGAIATLGTLTASDPAGNALSEAYGTLMLLACWGLIAVLLVVAGARGELVGWVRLAAVLLVPLTGAVSVGILQLLKDPGVPRWPIVVPALGGALLLAYTALALFPALRSRAAGLPVDTAVWGALLVLGLAPWPFLAQARRAAATRRRELANASAHAGAAAQAALDAENERRLAALGDSAPALDLLAFTQGGNPLREEALARLRRRSALAAELEALVAAGNDVAVLELHQLAPPVTPSLCAAVTEYLVRDAAAYRPGTPGPVSYGQVAWRVERHLPALGFLHAQGCRLDAALAAYEAAVAAFPPSGEGDRFRARLAALRSPADR
;
A
#
# COMPACT_ATOMS: atom_id res chain seq x y z
N MET A 1 -24.60 42.57 11.63
CA MET A 1 -24.03 41.24 11.98
C MET A 1 -25.07 40.15 12.20
N ARG A 2 -26.08 40.32 13.08
CA ARG A 2 -27.09 39.26 13.35
C ARG A 2 -27.79 38.71 12.11
N GLY A 3 -28.22 39.60 11.19
CA GLY A 3 -28.88 39.18 9.93
C GLY A 3 -28.00 38.31 9.02
N ALA A 4 -26.71 38.64 8.87
CA ALA A 4 -25.77 37.87 8.06
C ALA A 4 -25.56 36.45 8.60
N ILE A 5 -25.48 36.31 9.93
CA ILE A 5 -25.33 35.00 10.57
C ILE A 5 -26.60 34.15 10.36
N THR A 6 -27.79 34.74 10.44
CA THR A 6 -29.05 34.03 10.16
C THR A 6 -29.12 33.53 8.71
N ILE A 7 -28.75 34.36 7.74
CA ILE A 7 -28.70 33.99 6.32
C ILE A 7 -27.74 32.82 6.11
N LEU A 8 -26.50 32.94 6.63
CA LEU A 8 -25.50 31.87 6.52
C LEU A 8 -25.98 30.56 7.15
N THR A 9 -26.59 30.63 8.33
CA THR A 9 -27.14 29.46 9.02
C THR A 9 -28.24 28.79 8.19
N GLY A 10 -29.12 29.59 7.57
CA GLY A 10 -30.16 29.09 6.67
C GLY A 10 -29.57 28.39 5.44
N LEU A 11 -28.54 28.97 4.82
CA LEU A 11 -27.85 28.35 3.68
C LEU A 11 -27.19 27.01 4.05
N LEU A 12 -26.53 26.95 5.22
CA LEU A 12 -25.93 25.70 5.71
C LEU A 12 -26.99 24.62 5.99
N LEU A 13 -28.15 25.00 6.52
CA LEU A 13 -29.26 24.07 6.75
C LEU A 13 -29.83 23.54 5.42
N VAL A 14 -29.99 24.39 4.41
CA VAL A 14 -30.42 23.97 3.06
C VAL A 14 -29.39 23.03 2.43
N ALA A 15 -28.09 23.34 2.54
CA ALA A 15 -27.03 22.47 2.05
C ALA A 15 -27.06 21.09 2.75
N ALA A 16 -27.23 21.06 4.07
CA ALA A 16 -27.36 19.81 4.82
C ALA A 16 -28.60 19.00 4.39
N LEU A 17 -29.73 19.66 4.13
CA LEU A 17 -30.94 19.02 3.61
C LEU A 17 -30.71 18.40 2.23
N VAL A 18 -30.06 19.12 1.31
CA VAL A 18 -29.73 18.59 -0.03
C VAL A 18 -28.82 17.37 0.05
N LEU A 19 -27.77 17.44 0.89
CA LEU A 19 -26.87 16.30 1.11
C LEU A 19 -27.60 15.11 1.73
N TRP A 20 -28.52 15.34 2.67
CA TRP A 20 -29.33 14.28 3.26
C TRP A 20 -30.22 13.61 2.21
N VAL A 21 -30.97 14.38 1.41
CA VAL A 21 -31.81 13.82 0.33
C VAL A 21 -30.97 13.01 -0.66
N GLY A 22 -29.82 13.54 -1.08
CA GLY A 22 -28.88 12.84 -1.95
C GLY A 22 -28.38 11.53 -1.33
N ALA A 23 -28.01 11.55 -0.05
CA ALA A 23 -27.59 10.35 0.66
C ALA A 23 -28.70 9.27 0.70
N ILE A 24 -29.96 9.65 0.97
CA ILE A 24 -31.07 8.68 0.97
C ILE A 24 -31.35 8.14 -0.44
N ALA A 25 -31.28 8.98 -1.48
CA ALA A 25 -31.44 8.55 -2.87
C ALA A 25 -30.34 7.55 -3.29
N THR A 26 -29.08 7.81 -2.93
CA THR A 26 -27.96 6.87 -3.20
C THR A 26 -28.13 5.55 -2.45
N LEU A 27 -28.52 5.58 -1.17
CA LEU A 27 -28.82 4.37 -0.39
C LEU A 27 -29.95 3.54 -1.01
N GLY A 28 -30.96 4.19 -1.59
CA GLY A 28 -32.08 3.50 -2.26
C GLY A 28 -31.70 2.81 -3.57
N THR A 29 -30.59 3.20 -4.20
CA THR A 29 -30.17 2.75 -5.54
C THR A 29 -28.85 1.96 -5.53
N LEU A 30 -28.31 1.67 -4.35
CA LEU A 30 -26.93 1.17 -4.14
C LEU A 30 -26.60 -0.17 -4.84
N THR A 31 -27.62 -0.94 -5.24
CA THR A 31 -27.47 -2.22 -5.94
C THR A 31 -28.25 -2.28 -7.26
N ALA A 32 -28.65 -1.13 -7.80
CA ALA A 32 -29.48 -1.06 -9.00
C ALA A 32 -28.67 -0.99 -10.31
N SER A 33 -27.34 -0.89 -10.23
CA SER A 33 -26.44 -0.71 -11.38
C SER A 33 -25.40 -1.83 -11.51
N ASP A 34 -24.50 -1.68 -12.47
CA ASP A 34 -23.34 -2.55 -12.66
C ASP A 34 -22.29 -2.35 -11.54
N PRO A 35 -21.22 -3.16 -11.47
CA PRO A 35 -20.22 -3.03 -10.40
C PRO A 35 -19.57 -1.65 -10.31
N ALA A 36 -19.36 -0.98 -11.44
CA ALA A 36 -18.76 0.35 -11.48
C ALA A 36 -19.73 1.43 -10.95
N GLY A 37 -20.98 1.41 -11.39
CA GLY A 37 -22.04 2.31 -10.93
C GLY A 37 -22.36 2.12 -9.44
N ASN A 38 -22.34 0.88 -8.94
CA ASN A 38 -22.54 0.60 -7.52
C ASN A 38 -21.36 1.11 -6.67
N ALA A 39 -20.12 0.97 -7.15
CA ALA A 39 -18.94 1.51 -6.47
C ALA A 39 -18.96 3.06 -6.42
N LEU A 40 -19.39 3.71 -7.50
CA LEU A 40 -19.57 5.18 -7.51
C LEU A 40 -20.69 5.61 -6.54
N SER A 41 -21.82 4.91 -6.56
CA SER A 41 -22.96 5.19 -5.66
C SER A 41 -22.57 5.04 -4.18
N GLU A 42 -21.75 4.04 -3.87
CA GLU A 42 -21.16 3.86 -2.54
C GLU A 42 -20.26 5.04 -2.14
N ALA A 43 -19.36 5.45 -3.03
CA ALA A 43 -18.43 6.55 -2.75
C ALA A 43 -19.19 7.86 -2.52
N TYR A 44 -20.12 8.22 -3.42
CA TYR A 44 -20.95 9.41 -3.26
C TYR A 44 -21.84 9.35 -2.04
N GLY A 45 -22.51 8.22 -1.78
CA GLY A 45 -23.35 8.05 -0.60
C GLY A 45 -22.55 8.22 0.70
N THR A 46 -21.33 7.66 0.75
CA THR A 46 -20.43 7.81 1.91
C THR A 46 -20.02 9.27 2.11
N LEU A 47 -19.60 9.96 1.04
CA LEU A 47 -19.20 11.37 1.11
C LEU A 47 -20.37 12.28 1.50
N MET A 48 -21.56 12.06 0.95
CA MET A 48 -22.77 12.81 1.28
C MET A 48 -23.18 12.61 2.75
N LEU A 49 -23.13 11.37 3.27
CA LEU A 49 -23.38 11.09 4.70
C LEU A 49 -22.37 11.82 5.59
N LEU A 50 -21.07 11.73 5.29
CA LEU A 50 -20.03 12.39 6.09
C LEU A 50 -20.20 13.92 6.08
N ALA A 51 -20.42 14.51 4.91
CA ALA A 51 -20.63 15.94 4.76
C ALA A 51 -21.91 16.41 5.47
N CYS A 52 -23.01 15.68 5.32
CA CYS A 52 -24.30 15.99 5.96
C CYS A 52 -24.18 16.00 7.49
N TRP A 53 -23.64 14.93 8.09
CA TRP A 53 -23.48 14.85 9.55
C TRP A 53 -22.47 15.88 10.06
N GLY A 54 -21.41 16.16 9.30
CA GLY A 54 -20.48 17.24 9.60
C GLY A 54 -21.15 18.61 9.65
N LEU A 55 -21.99 18.94 8.67
CA LEU A 55 -22.75 20.20 8.66
C LEU A 55 -23.76 20.28 9.80
N ILE A 56 -24.48 19.19 10.11
CA ILE A 56 -25.39 19.13 11.25
C ILE A 56 -24.64 19.39 12.56
N ALA A 57 -23.45 18.81 12.75
CA ALA A 57 -22.62 19.05 13.92
C ALA A 57 -22.22 20.53 14.03
N VAL A 58 -21.80 21.16 12.92
CA VAL A 58 -21.48 22.60 12.88
C VAL A 58 -22.71 23.45 13.24
N LEU A 59 -23.88 23.14 12.69
CA LEU A 59 -25.13 23.84 13.01
C LEU A 59 -25.51 23.73 14.48
N LEU A 60 -25.31 22.56 15.10
CA LEU A 60 -25.53 22.35 16.53
C LEU A 60 -24.52 23.09 17.40
N VAL A 61 -23.26 23.20 16.98
CA VAL A 61 -22.25 24.04 17.66
C VAL A 61 -22.67 25.50 17.61
N VAL A 62 -23.14 26.00 16.46
CA VAL A 62 -23.66 27.36 16.32
C VAL A 62 -24.87 27.60 17.24
N ALA A 63 -25.80 26.64 17.32
CA ALA A 63 -26.94 26.72 18.25
C ALA A 63 -26.48 26.74 19.72
N GLY A 64 -25.51 25.89 20.08
CA GLY A 64 -24.93 25.85 21.42
C GLY A 64 -24.21 27.15 21.81
N ALA A 65 -23.46 27.73 20.89
CA ALA A 65 -22.76 29.00 21.08
C ALA A 65 -23.73 30.20 21.27
N ARG A 66 -24.95 30.10 20.74
CA ARG A 66 -26.03 31.08 20.98
C ARG A 66 -26.76 30.88 22.31
N GLY A 67 -26.42 29.84 23.07
CA GLY A 67 -27.11 29.52 24.31
C GLY A 67 -28.45 28.80 24.13
N GLU A 68 -28.80 28.38 22.91
CA GLU A 68 -30.11 27.80 22.59
C GLU A 68 -30.26 26.35 23.11
N LEU A 69 -29.14 25.67 23.38
CA LEU A 69 -29.09 24.28 23.84
C LEU A 69 -28.87 24.19 25.36
N VAL A 70 -29.71 23.40 26.03
CA VAL A 70 -29.60 23.04 27.46
C VAL A 70 -28.35 22.18 27.69
N GLY A 71 -27.75 22.23 28.89
CA GLY A 71 -26.45 21.59 29.17
C GLY A 71 -26.36 20.11 28.79
N TRP A 72 -27.35 19.29 29.17
CA TRP A 72 -27.35 17.85 28.84
C TRP A 72 -27.54 17.58 27.33
N VAL A 73 -28.27 18.44 26.62
CA VAL A 73 -28.46 18.37 25.17
C VAL A 73 -27.14 18.56 24.44
N ARG A 74 -26.28 19.46 24.92
CA ARG A 74 -24.94 19.66 24.34
C ARG A 74 -24.09 18.38 24.44
N LEU A 75 -24.12 17.72 25.60
CA LEU A 75 -23.44 16.45 25.80
C LEU A 75 -24.03 15.35 24.90
N ALA A 76 -25.37 15.26 24.82
CA ALA A 76 -26.05 14.32 23.94
C ALA A 76 -25.67 14.55 22.46
N ALA A 77 -25.59 15.81 22.01
CA ALA A 77 -25.16 16.15 20.66
C ALA A 77 -23.72 15.70 20.36
N VAL A 78 -22.78 15.94 21.28
CA VAL A 78 -21.39 15.53 21.13
C VAL A 78 -21.23 14.01 21.01
N LEU A 79 -22.10 13.24 21.67
CA LEU A 79 -22.03 11.77 21.65
C LEU A 79 -22.86 11.14 20.52
N LEU A 80 -24.12 11.54 20.39
CA LEU A 80 -25.10 10.86 19.53
C LEU A 80 -25.01 11.27 18.06
N VAL A 81 -24.61 12.51 17.75
CA VAL A 81 -24.42 12.92 16.35
C VAL A 81 -23.31 12.12 15.66
N PRO A 82 -22.07 12.01 16.20
CA PRO A 82 -21.05 11.18 15.56
C PRO A 82 -21.41 9.69 15.60
N LEU A 83 -22.05 9.21 16.67
CA LEU A 83 -22.50 7.81 16.75
C LEU A 83 -23.50 7.47 15.65
N THR A 84 -24.55 8.26 15.46
CA THR A 84 -25.56 8.04 14.42
C THR A 84 -24.99 8.21 13.01
N GLY A 85 -24.02 9.11 12.82
CA GLY A 85 -23.29 9.26 11.56
C GLY A 85 -22.46 8.01 11.23
N ALA A 86 -21.68 7.52 12.21
CA ALA A 86 -20.89 6.31 12.05
C ALA A 86 -21.76 5.07 11.77
N VAL A 87 -22.90 4.96 12.47
CA VAL A 87 -23.90 3.92 12.21
C VAL A 87 -24.48 4.02 10.81
N SER A 88 -24.79 5.23 10.34
CA SER A 88 -25.32 5.47 8.99
C SER A 88 -24.35 5.03 7.89
N VAL A 89 -23.05 5.32 8.06
CA VAL A 89 -21.99 4.83 7.15
C VAL A 89 -21.86 3.30 7.24
N GLY A 90 -21.96 2.73 8.45
CA GLY A 90 -21.98 1.27 8.63
C GLY A 90 -23.15 0.60 7.92
N ILE A 91 -24.32 1.23 7.92
CA ILE A 91 -25.52 0.75 7.23
C ILE A 91 -25.35 0.80 5.72
N LEU A 92 -24.72 1.84 5.18
CA LEU A 92 -24.38 1.89 3.76
C LEU A 92 -23.58 0.64 3.35
N GLN A 93 -22.56 0.29 4.14
CA GLN A 93 -21.75 -0.91 3.89
C GLN A 93 -22.54 -2.20 4.03
N LEU A 94 -23.48 -2.24 4.97
CA LEU A 94 -24.36 -3.38 5.20
C LEU A 94 -25.32 -3.60 4.01
N LEU A 95 -25.86 -2.53 3.43
CA LEU A 95 -26.82 -2.58 2.32
C LEU A 95 -26.20 -2.95 0.97
N LYS A 96 -24.86 -3.05 0.88
CA LYS A 96 -24.16 -3.56 -0.31
C LYS A 96 -24.42 -5.04 -0.55
N ASP A 97 -24.71 -5.79 0.51
CA ASP A 97 -24.99 -7.22 0.41
C ASP A 97 -26.48 -7.41 0.05
N PRO A 98 -26.81 -7.95 -1.13
CA PRO A 98 -28.19 -8.08 -1.58
C PRO A 98 -29.05 -8.99 -0.69
N GLY A 99 -28.43 -9.82 0.14
CA GLY A 99 -29.13 -10.68 1.10
C GLY A 99 -29.56 -9.98 2.39
N VAL A 100 -29.16 -8.73 2.61
CA VAL A 100 -29.47 -8.00 3.84
C VAL A 100 -30.81 -7.25 3.71
N PRO A 101 -31.73 -7.39 4.69
CA PRO A 101 -32.94 -6.59 4.73
C PRO A 101 -32.68 -5.08 4.61
N ARG A 102 -33.50 -4.37 3.84
CA ARG A 102 -33.33 -2.93 3.57
C ARG A 102 -33.80 -2.00 4.69
N TRP A 103 -34.51 -2.50 5.70
CA TRP A 103 -35.04 -1.69 6.81
C TRP A 103 -34.01 -0.80 7.53
N PRO A 104 -32.71 -1.14 7.64
CA PRO A 104 -31.73 -0.27 8.29
C PRO A 104 -31.61 1.11 7.62
N ILE A 105 -32.05 1.28 6.36
CA ILE A 105 -32.13 2.61 5.70
C ILE A 105 -32.94 3.63 6.51
N VAL A 106 -33.86 3.17 7.37
CA VAL A 106 -34.64 4.03 8.27
C VAL A 106 -33.74 4.84 9.20
N VAL A 107 -32.57 4.32 9.60
CA VAL A 107 -31.65 5.01 10.52
C VAL A 107 -31.08 6.29 9.91
N PRO A 108 -30.40 6.29 8.74
CA PRO A 108 -29.95 7.53 8.11
C PRO A 108 -31.13 8.42 7.68
N ALA A 109 -32.25 7.84 7.22
CA ALA A 109 -33.42 8.60 6.81
C ALA A 109 -34.04 9.37 7.98
N LEU A 110 -34.52 8.65 9.00
CA LEU A 110 -35.20 9.26 10.15
C LEU A 110 -34.22 10.02 11.04
N GLY A 111 -33.00 9.50 11.26
CA GLY A 111 -31.98 10.17 12.07
C GLY A 111 -31.56 11.52 11.47
N GLY A 112 -31.32 11.57 10.16
CA GLY A 112 -31.02 12.82 9.47
C GLY A 112 -32.19 13.80 9.50
N ALA A 113 -33.41 13.35 9.23
CA ALA A 113 -34.62 14.17 9.28
C ALA A 113 -34.85 14.78 10.68
N LEU A 114 -34.71 13.97 11.75
CA LEU A 114 -34.85 14.42 13.14
C LEU A 114 -33.80 15.47 13.49
N LEU A 115 -32.54 15.25 13.12
CA LEU A 115 -31.45 16.20 13.40
C LEU A 115 -31.61 17.51 12.62
N LEU A 116 -32.04 17.46 11.36
CA LEU A 116 -32.33 18.65 10.55
C LEU A 116 -33.52 19.44 11.10
N ALA A 117 -34.60 18.77 11.48
CA ALA A 117 -35.77 19.40 12.10
C ALA A 117 -35.40 20.03 13.46
N TYR A 118 -34.61 19.33 14.28
CA TYR A 118 -34.15 19.83 15.57
C TYR A 118 -33.23 21.04 15.43
N THR A 119 -32.26 20.99 14.52
CA THR A 119 -31.38 22.15 14.24
C THR A 119 -32.17 23.35 13.74
N ALA A 120 -33.15 23.15 12.87
CA ALA A 120 -34.05 24.23 12.44
C ALA A 120 -34.82 24.83 13.62
N LEU A 121 -35.41 24.00 14.49
CA LEU A 121 -36.11 24.46 15.70
C LEU A 121 -35.20 25.25 16.64
N ALA A 122 -33.96 24.80 16.83
CA ALA A 122 -32.99 25.46 17.71
C ALA A 122 -32.47 26.80 17.16
N LEU A 123 -32.40 26.97 15.84
CA LEU A 123 -31.81 28.14 15.19
C LEU A 123 -32.83 29.22 14.81
N PHE A 124 -34.11 28.88 14.70
CA PHE A 124 -35.19 29.79 14.29
C PHE A 124 -36.24 29.98 15.40
N PRO A 125 -36.27 31.15 16.08
CA PRO A 125 -37.17 31.41 17.20
C PRO A 125 -38.67 31.23 16.88
N ALA A 126 -39.07 31.58 15.65
CA ALA A 126 -40.45 31.43 15.18
C ALA A 126 -40.92 29.97 15.11
N LEU A 127 -40.00 29.01 14.91
CA LEU A 127 -40.30 27.58 14.97
C LEU A 127 -40.30 27.10 16.42
N ARG A 128 -39.35 27.59 17.23
CA ARG A 128 -39.25 27.24 18.65
C ARG A 128 -40.50 27.60 19.45
N SER A 129 -41.10 28.76 19.18
CA SER A 129 -42.34 29.19 19.85
C SER A 129 -43.53 28.26 19.57
N ARG A 130 -43.58 27.64 18.38
CA ARG A 130 -44.61 26.64 18.03
C ARG A 130 -44.43 25.31 18.73
N ALA A 131 -43.19 24.99 19.13
CA ALA A 131 -42.86 23.79 19.87
C ALA A 131 -42.88 24.00 21.40
N ALA A 132 -43.26 25.19 21.87
CA ALA A 132 -43.33 25.49 23.29
C ALA A 132 -44.30 24.54 24.01
N GLY A 133 -43.83 23.90 25.09
CA GLY A 133 -44.61 22.94 25.87
C GLY A 133 -44.47 21.48 25.44
N LEU A 134 -43.85 21.19 24.29
CA LEU A 134 -43.55 19.82 23.87
C LEU A 134 -42.18 19.36 24.42
N PRO A 135 -42.02 18.10 24.84
CA PRO A 135 -40.74 17.54 25.30
C PRO A 135 -39.81 17.21 24.11
N VAL A 136 -39.59 18.15 23.19
CA VAL A 136 -38.86 17.93 21.93
C VAL A 136 -37.44 17.42 22.17
N ASP A 137 -36.72 18.00 23.13
CA ASP A 137 -35.35 17.59 23.44
C ASP A 137 -35.28 16.10 23.80
N THR A 138 -36.07 15.67 24.79
CA THR A 138 -36.10 14.28 25.25
C THR A 138 -36.56 13.33 24.14
N ALA A 139 -37.59 13.71 23.37
CA ALA A 139 -38.12 12.89 22.30
C ALA A 139 -37.10 12.68 21.16
N VAL A 140 -36.46 13.75 20.68
CA VAL A 140 -35.47 13.67 19.58
C VAL A 140 -34.24 12.89 20.00
N TRP A 141 -33.63 13.23 21.15
CA TRP A 141 -32.40 12.56 21.58
C TRP A 141 -32.65 11.11 22.01
N GLY A 142 -33.81 10.81 22.60
CA GLY A 142 -34.24 9.44 22.88
C GLY A 142 -34.43 8.62 21.61
N ALA A 143 -35.09 9.18 20.59
CA ALA A 143 -35.24 8.52 19.29
C ALA A 143 -33.89 8.27 18.60
N LEU A 144 -32.97 9.23 18.64
CA LEU A 144 -31.62 9.07 18.08
C LEU A 144 -30.81 7.99 18.80
N LEU A 145 -30.94 7.86 20.12
CA LEU A 145 -30.32 6.79 20.88
C LEU A 145 -30.84 5.42 20.42
N VAL A 146 -32.17 5.27 20.29
CA VAL A 146 -32.79 4.03 19.80
C VAL A 146 -32.34 3.71 18.37
N LEU A 147 -32.37 4.69 17.47
CA LEU A 147 -31.93 4.53 16.08
C LEU A 147 -30.43 4.18 15.97
N GLY A 148 -29.59 4.70 16.85
CA GLY A 148 -28.16 4.38 16.90
C GLY A 148 -27.88 2.95 17.37
N LEU A 149 -28.68 2.44 18.32
CA LEU A 149 -28.48 1.10 18.90
C LEU A 149 -29.19 -0.02 18.12
N ALA A 150 -30.35 0.26 17.52
CA ALA A 150 -31.17 -0.72 16.80
C ALA A 150 -30.41 -1.55 15.73
N PRO A 151 -29.55 -0.99 14.87
CA PRO A 151 -28.86 -1.75 13.83
C PRO A 151 -27.62 -2.52 14.34
N TRP A 152 -27.23 -2.34 15.60
CA TRP A 152 -25.97 -2.88 16.13
C TRP A 152 -25.80 -4.40 15.99
N PRO A 153 -26.81 -5.24 16.27
CA PRO A 153 -26.68 -6.69 16.10
C PRO A 153 -26.35 -7.09 14.65
N PHE A 154 -26.98 -6.44 13.67
CA PHE A 154 -26.76 -6.68 12.25
C PHE A 154 -25.38 -6.22 11.81
N LEU A 155 -24.94 -5.04 12.24
CA LEU A 155 -23.60 -4.53 11.96
C LEU A 155 -22.52 -5.43 12.59
N ALA A 156 -22.74 -5.92 13.81
CA ALA A 156 -21.83 -6.84 14.48
C ALA A 156 -21.76 -8.20 13.76
N GLN A 157 -22.91 -8.76 13.34
CA GLN A 157 -22.96 -10.00 12.57
C GLN A 157 -22.27 -9.85 11.21
N ALA A 158 -22.54 -8.78 10.48
CA ALA A 158 -21.91 -8.50 9.19
C ALA A 158 -20.39 -8.35 9.31
N ARG A 159 -19.90 -7.65 10.36
CA ARG A 159 -18.46 -7.54 10.64
C ARG A 159 -17.82 -8.91 10.92
N ARG A 160 -18.48 -9.78 11.70
CA ARG A 160 -17.99 -11.14 11.94
C ARG A 160 -17.94 -11.95 10.65
N ALA A 161 -19.01 -11.93 9.85
CA ALA A 161 -19.06 -12.63 8.57
C ALA A 161 -17.99 -12.13 7.58
N ALA A 162 -17.75 -10.82 7.52
CA ALA A 162 -16.69 -10.24 6.71
C ALA A 162 -15.29 -10.66 7.20
N ALA A 163 -15.07 -10.73 8.53
CA ALA A 163 -13.82 -11.21 9.09
C ALA A 163 -13.55 -12.68 8.75
N THR A 164 -14.58 -13.55 8.81
CA THR A 164 -14.46 -14.96 8.39
C THR A 164 -14.13 -15.08 6.92
N ARG A 165 -14.86 -14.38 6.04
CA ARG A 165 -14.58 -14.36 4.59
C ARG A 165 -13.15 -13.91 4.27
N ARG A 166 -12.64 -12.89 4.95
CA ARG A 166 -11.25 -12.43 4.79
C ARG A 166 -10.24 -13.50 5.19
N ARG A 167 -10.49 -14.23 6.27
CA ARG A 167 -9.63 -15.34 6.71
C ARG A 167 -9.65 -16.50 5.70
N GLU A 168 -10.82 -16.86 5.19
CA GLU A 168 -10.96 -17.90 4.18
C GLU A 168 -10.21 -17.54 2.89
N LEU A 169 -10.36 -16.31 2.40
CA LEU A 169 -9.62 -15.81 1.23
C LEU A 169 -8.11 -15.79 1.47
N ALA A 170 -7.66 -15.34 2.65
CA ALA A 170 -6.24 -15.34 3.00
C ALA A 170 -5.68 -16.78 3.02
N ASN A 171 -6.39 -17.72 3.66
CA ASN A 171 -6.00 -19.13 3.68
C ASN A 171 -5.97 -19.75 2.28
N ALA A 172 -6.99 -19.49 1.46
CA ALA A 172 -7.05 -19.97 0.08
C ALA A 172 -5.87 -19.43 -0.75
N SER A 173 -5.54 -18.14 -0.60
CA SER A 173 -4.40 -17.53 -1.29
C SER A 173 -3.05 -18.11 -0.83
N ALA A 174 -2.91 -18.40 0.47
CA ALA A 174 -1.71 -19.04 1.01
C ALA A 174 -1.54 -20.47 0.50
N HIS A 175 -2.61 -21.27 0.46
CA HIS A 175 -2.58 -22.61 -0.12
C HIS A 175 -2.27 -22.61 -1.62
N ALA A 176 -2.87 -21.68 -2.38
CA ALA A 176 -2.58 -21.54 -3.81
C ALA A 176 -1.11 -21.13 -4.04
N GLY A 177 -0.59 -20.20 -3.23
CA GLY A 177 0.82 -19.79 -3.30
C GLY A 177 1.78 -20.93 -2.97
N ALA A 178 1.50 -21.71 -1.93
CA ALA A 178 2.32 -22.87 -1.55
C ALA A 178 2.31 -23.95 -2.64
N ALA A 179 1.15 -24.24 -3.24
CA ALA A 179 1.04 -25.22 -4.33
C ALA A 179 1.78 -24.76 -5.59
N ALA A 180 1.69 -23.47 -5.94
CA ALA A 180 2.43 -22.90 -7.07
C ALA A 180 3.94 -22.96 -6.84
N GLN A 181 4.42 -22.64 -5.63
CA GLN A 181 5.84 -22.73 -5.29
C GLN A 181 6.33 -24.18 -5.37
N ALA A 182 5.61 -25.13 -4.79
CA ALA A 182 5.97 -26.55 -4.86
C ALA A 182 6.02 -27.09 -6.30
N ALA A 183 5.13 -26.61 -7.18
CA ALA A 183 5.16 -26.96 -8.61
C ALA A 183 6.40 -26.39 -9.32
N LEU A 184 6.77 -25.14 -9.03
CA LEU A 184 7.99 -24.52 -9.55
C LEU A 184 9.25 -25.25 -9.06
N ASP A 185 9.29 -25.62 -7.78
CA ASP A 185 10.41 -26.36 -7.19
C ASP A 185 10.55 -27.74 -7.87
N ALA A 186 9.45 -28.47 -8.02
CA ALA A 186 9.44 -29.76 -8.72
C ALA A 186 9.82 -29.65 -10.22
N GLU A 187 9.42 -28.57 -10.90
CA GLU A 187 9.85 -28.31 -12.28
C GLU A 187 11.35 -28.01 -12.34
N ASN A 188 11.87 -27.19 -11.43
CA ASN A 188 13.29 -26.88 -11.34
C ASN A 188 14.13 -28.14 -11.08
N GLU A 189 13.68 -29.02 -10.19
CA GLU A 189 14.32 -30.32 -9.94
C GLU A 189 14.39 -31.16 -11.21
N ARG A 190 13.28 -31.29 -11.94
CA ARG A 190 13.25 -32.04 -13.21
C ARG A 190 14.17 -31.42 -14.25
N ARG A 191 14.18 -30.08 -14.38
CA ARG A 191 15.03 -29.37 -15.33
C ARG A 191 16.52 -29.58 -14.99
N LEU A 192 16.91 -29.43 -13.73
CA LEU A 192 18.30 -29.66 -13.31
C LEU A 192 18.72 -31.12 -13.48
N ALA A 193 17.84 -32.08 -13.18
CA ALA A 193 18.09 -33.50 -13.39
C ALA A 193 18.23 -33.87 -14.87
N ALA A 194 17.52 -33.18 -15.77
CA ALA A 194 17.64 -33.36 -17.22
C ALA A 194 18.94 -32.77 -17.80
N LEU A 195 19.59 -31.84 -17.10
CA LEU A 195 20.91 -31.33 -17.48
C LEU A 195 21.98 -32.38 -17.16
N GLY A 196 22.54 -33.00 -18.21
CA GLY A 196 23.69 -33.89 -18.08
C GLY A 196 24.99 -33.15 -17.70
N ASP A 197 26.06 -33.90 -17.43
CA ASP A 197 27.35 -33.32 -16.98
C ASP A 197 28.00 -32.36 -17.98
N SER A 198 27.64 -32.45 -19.27
CA SER A 198 28.12 -31.59 -20.35
C SER A 198 27.25 -30.36 -20.62
N ALA A 199 26.13 -30.17 -19.89
CA ALA A 199 25.23 -29.04 -20.10
C ALA A 199 25.96 -27.68 -20.02
N PRO A 200 25.65 -26.68 -20.87
CA PRO A 200 26.30 -25.37 -20.81
C PRO A 200 26.23 -24.72 -19.42
N ALA A 201 27.30 -24.02 -18.99
CA ALA A 201 27.30 -23.31 -17.70
C ALA A 201 26.13 -22.33 -17.54
N LEU A 202 25.67 -21.72 -18.65
CA LEU A 202 24.50 -20.82 -18.65
C LEU A 202 23.24 -21.51 -18.09
N ASP A 203 23.00 -22.76 -18.46
CA ASP A 203 21.81 -23.51 -18.04
C ASP A 203 21.87 -23.82 -16.54
N LEU A 204 23.06 -24.11 -16.01
CA LEU A 204 23.28 -24.33 -14.58
C LEU A 204 23.21 -23.03 -13.77
N LEU A 205 23.69 -21.90 -14.33
CA LEU A 205 23.62 -20.59 -13.67
C LEU A 205 22.18 -20.13 -13.42
N ALA A 206 21.21 -20.58 -14.22
CA ALA A 206 19.78 -20.30 -13.98
C ALA A 206 19.30 -20.80 -12.60
N PHE A 207 19.91 -21.86 -12.06
CA PHE A 207 19.58 -22.43 -10.75
C PHE A 207 20.33 -21.78 -9.59
N THR A 208 21.32 -20.93 -9.88
CA THR A 208 22.09 -20.25 -8.82
C THR A 208 21.30 -19.09 -8.23
N GLN A 209 20.37 -18.48 -8.98
CA GLN A 209 19.73 -17.24 -8.55
C GLN A 209 18.61 -17.43 -7.51
N GLY A 210 18.32 -16.36 -6.75
CA GLY A 210 16.98 -16.12 -6.20
C GLY A 210 16.47 -17.13 -5.16
N GLY A 211 17.29 -17.55 -4.21
CA GLY A 211 16.84 -18.47 -3.14
C GLY A 211 16.39 -19.84 -3.64
N ASN A 212 16.74 -20.21 -4.88
CA ASN A 212 16.42 -21.51 -5.46
C ASN A 212 17.00 -22.63 -4.57
N PRO A 213 16.18 -23.62 -4.16
CA PRO A 213 16.63 -24.70 -3.27
C PRO A 213 17.77 -25.54 -3.87
N LEU A 214 17.94 -25.50 -5.20
CA LEU A 214 18.95 -26.26 -5.93
C LEU A 214 20.25 -25.49 -6.18
N ARG A 215 20.39 -24.28 -5.61
CA ARG A 215 21.56 -23.40 -5.82
C ARG A 215 22.88 -24.10 -5.53
N GLU A 216 23.02 -24.75 -4.38
CA GLU A 216 24.28 -25.38 -3.98
C GLU A 216 24.62 -26.58 -4.87
N GLU A 217 23.63 -27.35 -5.31
CA GLU A 217 23.85 -28.44 -6.25
C GLU A 217 24.34 -27.91 -7.61
N ALA A 218 23.73 -26.85 -8.13
CA ALA A 218 24.13 -26.23 -9.39
C ALA A 218 25.56 -25.65 -9.31
N LEU A 219 25.89 -24.94 -8.22
CA LEU A 219 27.26 -24.45 -7.98
C LEU A 219 28.26 -25.59 -7.89
N ALA A 220 27.93 -26.69 -7.20
CA ALA A 220 28.80 -27.85 -7.10
C ALA A 220 29.04 -28.52 -8.46
N ARG A 221 28.01 -28.62 -9.32
CA ARG A 221 28.16 -29.11 -10.70
C ARG A 221 29.06 -28.20 -11.53
N LEU A 222 28.86 -26.88 -11.46
CA LEU A 222 29.69 -25.90 -12.16
C LEU A 222 31.17 -26.00 -11.75
N ARG A 223 31.47 -26.04 -10.45
CA ARG A 223 32.85 -26.11 -9.91
C ARG A 223 33.64 -27.35 -10.37
N ARG A 224 32.97 -28.45 -10.71
CA ARG A 224 33.63 -29.69 -11.18
C ARG A 224 34.04 -29.64 -12.65
N ARG A 225 33.61 -28.62 -13.42
CA ARG A 225 33.88 -28.53 -14.85
C ARG A 225 35.29 -28.02 -15.12
N SER A 226 36.06 -28.77 -15.91
CA SER A 226 37.39 -28.36 -16.35
C SER A 226 37.37 -27.12 -17.26
N ALA A 227 36.30 -26.95 -18.05
CA ALA A 227 36.13 -25.81 -18.96
C ALA A 227 35.47 -24.58 -18.31
N LEU A 228 35.23 -24.59 -16.99
CA LEU A 228 34.45 -23.55 -16.29
C LEU A 228 35.00 -22.13 -16.54
N ALA A 229 36.31 -21.93 -16.44
CA ALA A 229 36.92 -20.61 -16.62
C ALA A 229 36.63 -20.03 -18.02
N ALA A 230 36.85 -20.83 -19.07
CA ALA A 230 36.59 -20.41 -20.45
C ALA A 230 35.10 -20.15 -20.72
N GLU A 231 34.20 -20.97 -20.15
CA GLU A 231 32.76 -20.75 -20.26
C GLU A 231 32.32 -19.46 -19.55
N LEU A 232 32.83 -19.19 -18.34
CA LEU A 232 32.53 -17.95 -17.61
C LEU A 232 33.08 -16.72 -18.34
N GLU A 233 34.30 -16.78 -18.89
CA GLU A 233 34.85 -15.70 -19.72
C GLU A 233 33.92 -15.34 -20.89
N ALA A 234 33.45 -16.35 -21.62
CA ALA A 234 32.52 -16.15 -22.73
C ALA A 234 31.18 -15.55 -22.27
N LEU A 235 30.65 -16.01 -21.13
CA LEU A 235 29.39 -15.50 -20.57
C LEU A 235 29.50 -14.06 -20.08
N VAL A 236 30.60 -13.72 -19.39
CA VAL A 236 30.86 -12.35 -18.94
C VAL A 236 31.03 -11.42 -20.14
N ALA A 237 31.79 -11.82 -21.16
CA ALA A 237 31.95 -11.06 -22.40
C ALA A 237 30.60 -10.83 -23.12
N ALA A 238 29.70 -11.82 -23.05
CA ALA A 238 28.33 -11.73 -23.57
C ALA A 238 27.38 -10.88 -22.70
N GLY A 239 27.85 -10.33 -21.58
CA GLY A 239 27.03 -9.49 -20.69
C GLY A 239 26.21 -10.26 -19.67
N ASN A 240 26.53 -11.52 -19.39
CA ASN A 240 25.81 -12.29 -18.39
C ASN A 240 26.20 -11.85 -16.97
N ASP A 241 25.33 -11.06 -16.36
CA ASP A 241 25.46 -10.53 -15.00
C ASP A 241 25.64 -11.62 -13.94
N VAL A 242 24.92 -12.73 -14.08
CA VAL A 242 24.89 -13.81 -13.09
C VAL A 242 26.24 -14.51 -13.06
N ALA A 243 26.87 -14.71 -14.22
CA ALA A 243 28.23 -15.22 -14.30
C ALA A 243 29.20 -14.35 -13.50
N VAL A 244 29.05 -13.01 -13.54
CA VAL A 244 29.88 -12.07 -12.76
C VAL A 244 29.58 -12.18 -11.26
N LEU A 245 28.30 -12.18 -10.89
CA LEU A 245 27.86 -12.27 -9.48
C LEU A 245 28.37 -13.55 -8.81
N GLU A 246 28.37 -14.67 -9.53
CA GLU A 246 28.74 -15.98 -9.00
C GLU A 246 30.25 -16.26 -9.02
N LEU A 247 31.10 -15.38 -9.56
CA LEU A 247 32.56 -15.61 -9.61
C LEU A 247 33.17 -15.95 -8.25
N HIS A 248 32.75 -15.25 -7.20
CA HIS A 248 33.25 -15.47 -5.84
C HIS A 248 32.86 -16.84 -5.27
N GLN A 249 31.71 -17.39 -5.68
CA GLN A 249 31.24 -18.70 -5.25
C GLN A 249 31.88 -19.81 -6.08
N LEU A 250 31.97 -19.61 -7.40
CA LEU A 250 32.52 -20.58 -8.33
C LEU A 250 34.05 -20.68 -8.21
N ALA A 251 34.70 -19.60 -7.77
CA ALA A 251 36.15 -19.50 -7.60
C ALA A 251 36.96 -20.09 -8.77
N PRO A 252 36.67 -19.70 -10.04
CA PRO A 252 37.40 -20.22 -11.17
C PRO A 252 38.87 -19.79 -11.10
N PRO A 253 39.80 -20.55 -11.73
CA PRO A 253 41.15 -20.07 -11.98
C PRO A 253 41.09 -18.71 -12.69
N VAL A 254 41.70 -17.69 -12.09
CA VAL A 254 41.66 -16.33 -12.62
C VAL A 254 42.70 -16.18 -13.73
N THR A 255 42.24 -15.80 -14.91
CA THR A 255 43.06 -15.55 -16.09
C THR A 255 43.09 -14.04 -16.40
N PRO A 256 44.11 -13.56 -17.15
CA PRO A 256 44.11 -12.18 -17.62
C PRO A 256 42.89 -11.82 -18.49
N SER A 257 42.40 -12.77 -19.30
CA SER A 257 41.21 -12.59 -20.14
C SER A 257 39.94 -12.45 -19.31
N LEU A 258 39.77 -13.25 -18.24
CA LEU A 258 38.64 -13.12 -17.31
C LEU A 258 38.68 -11.77 -16.58
N CYS A 259 39.84 -11.36 -16.05
CA CYS A 259 39.97 -10.05 -15.40
C CYS A 259 39.57 -8.90 -16.36
N ALA A 260 40.01 -8.97 -17.62
CA ALA A 260 39.68 -7.97 -18.63
C ALA A 260 38.18 -7.96 -18.97
N ALA A 261 37.59 -9.14 -19.22
CA ALA A 261 36.18 -9.27 -19.54
C ALA A 261 35.27 -8.75 -18.40
N VAL A 262 35.58 -9.09 -17.15
CA VAL A 262 34.83 -8.59 -16.00
C VAL A 262 35.00 -7.08 -15.84
N THR A 263 36.20 -6.56 -16.01
CA THR A 263 36.45 -5.11 -15.92
C THR A 263 35.62 -4.36 -16.98
N GLU A 264 35.60 -4.85 -18.22
CA GLU A 264 34.80 -4.25 -19.29
C GLU A 264 33.30 -4.31 -18.99
N TYR A 265 32.81 -5.48 -18.54
CA TYR A 265 31.43 -5.66 -18.13
C TYR A 265 31.02 -4.65 -17.06
N LEU A 266 31.83 -4.55 -16.00
CA LEU A 266 31.55 -3.70 -14.84
C LEU A 266 31.59 -2.20 -15.18
N VAL A 267 32.50 -1.77 -16.06
CA VAL A 267 32.51 -0.39 -16.58
C VAL A 267 31.22 -0.08 -17.34
N ARG A 268 30.76 -1.03 -18.17
CA ARG A 268 29.52 -0.90 -18.95
C ARG A 268 28.28 -0.88 -18.04
N ASP A 269 28.22 -1.78 -17.06
CA ASP A 269 27.13 -1.86 -16.08
C ASP A 269 27.05 -0.60 -15.21
N ALA A 270 28.19 -0.11 -14.70
CA ALA A 270 28.25 1.15 -13.95
C ALA A 270 27.71 2.36 -14.74
N ALA A 271 27.95 2.41 -16.05
CA ALA A 271 27.42 3.48 -16.89
C ALA A 271 25.88 3.45 -16.97
N ALA A 272 25.25 2.28 -16.90
CA ALA A 272 23.80 2.12 -16.96
C ALA A 272 23.07 2.65 -15.72
N TYR A 273 23.77 2.79 -14.58
CA TYR A 273 23.18 3.35 -13.36
C TYR A 273 23.30 4.86 -13.22
N ARG A 274 23.95 5.55 -14.15
CA ARG A 274 24.01 7.01 -14.10
C ARG A 274 22.61 7.59 -14.32
N PRO A 275 22.11 8.48 -13.45
CA PRO A 275 20.83 9.13 -13.67
C PRO A 275 20.89 9.93 -14.98
N GLY A 276 20.04 9.59 -15.96
CA GLY A 276 20.02 10.24 -17.27
C GLY A 276 19.54 11.70 -17.23
N THR A 277 18.84 12.09 -16.15
CA THR A 277 18.50 13.46 -15.83
C THR A 277 18.67 13.69 -14.33
N PRO A 278 19.09 14.89 -13.89
CA PRO A 278 19.10 15.24 -12.47
C PRO A 278 17.66 15.15 -11.95
N GLY A 279 17.37 14.13 -11.16
CA GLY A 279 16.04 13.83 -10.63
C GLY A 279 16.13 13.30 -9.19
N PRO A 280 14.99 13.13 -8.52
CA PRO A 280 14.94 12.79 -7.09
C PRO A 280 15.29 11.32 -6.78
N VAL A 281 15.77 10.55 -7.76
CA VAL A 281 16.16 9.15 -7.55
C VAL A 281 17.35 9.13 -6.60
N SER A 282 17.13 8.58 -5.40
CA SER A 282 18.20 8.42 -4.42
C SER A 282 19.02 7.17 -4.76
N TYR A 283 20.30 7.18 -4.35
CA TYR A 283 21.18 6.02 -4.50
C TYR A 283 20.56 4.74 -3.90
N GLY A 284 19.85 4.84 -2.77
CA GLY A 284 19.21 3.69 -2.13
C GLY A 284 18.24 2.90 -3.01
N GLN A 285 17.61 3.54 -3.99
CA GLN A 285 16.70 2.86 -4.92
C GLN A 285 17.44 1.94 -5.90
N VAL A 286 18.72 2.21 -6.17
CA VAL A 286 19.57 1.44 -7.09
C VAL A 286 20.69 0.68 -6.38
N ALA A 287 20.93 0.95 -5.09
CA ALA A 287 22.02 0.39 -4.32
C ALA A 287 22.08 -1.14 -4.44
N TRP A 288 20.95 -1.84 -4.33
CA TRP A 288 20.91 -3.30 -4.46
C TRP A 288 21.45 -3.83 -5.81
N ARG A 289 21.34 -3.06 -6.90
CA ARG A 289 21.87 -3.45 -8.23
C ARG A 289 23.35 -3.15 -8.39
N VAL A 290 23.82 -2.11 -7.70
CA VAL A 290 25.19 -1.62 -7.77
C VAL A 290 26.09 -2.39 -6.78
N GLU A 291 25.57 -2.66 -5.58
CA GLU A 291 26.32 -3.29 -4.48
C GLU A 291 26.45 -4.80 -4.64
N ARG A 292 25.58 -5.46 -5.41
CA ARG A 292 25.58 -6.93 -5.58
C ARG A 292 26.87 -7.48 -6.20
N HIS A 293 27.66 -6.67 -6.92
CA HIS A 293 28.94 -7.10 -7.49
C HIS A 293 30.11 -7.04 -6.50
N LEU A 294 29.93 -6.48 -5.29
CA LEU A 294 31.00 -6.36 -4.30
C LEU A 294 31.69 -7.69 -3.94
N PRO A 295 30.98 -8.82 -3.73
CA PRO A 295 31.64 -10.09 -3.46
C PRO A 295 32.54 -10.55 -4.61
N ALA A 296 32.07 -10.39 -5.85
CA ALA A 296 32.84 -10.73 -7.06
C ALA A 296 34.08 -9.83 -7.22
N LEU A 297 33.92 -8.52 -7.00
CA LEU A 297 35.04 -7.56 -6.99
C LEU A 297 36.09 -7.92 -5.93
N GLY A 298 35.64 -8.27 -4.72
CA GLY A 298 36.52 -8.71 -3.63
C GLY A 298 37.31 -9.97 -3.97
N PHE A 299 36.64 -10.98 -4.55
CA PHE A 299 37.30 -12.20 -5.03
C PHE A 299 38.35 -11.89 -6.11
N LEU A 300 38.00 -11.11 -7.13
CA LEU A 300 38.92 -10.80 -8.23
C LEU A 300 40.13 -9.97 -7.75
N HIS A 301 39.92 -9.03 -6.84
CA HIS A 301 41.02 -8.29 -6.20
C HIS A 301 41.92 -9.22 -5.38
N ALA A 302 41.34 -10.17 -4.63
CA ALA A 302 42.09 -11.17 -3.87
C ALA A 302 42.99 -12.03 -4.79
N GLN A 303 42.53 -12.31 -6.01
CA GLN A 303 43.27 -13.07 -7.04
C GLN A 303 44.23 -12.22 -7.90
N GLY A 304 44.39 -10.91 -7.59
CA GLY A 304 45.36 -10.04 -8.27
C GLY A 304 44.86 -9.40 -9.58
N CYS A 305 43.56 -9.44 -9.87
CA CYS A 305 43.02 -8.66 -10.99
C CYS A 305 43.17 -7.15 -10.72
N ARG A 306 43.57 -6.40 -11.75
CA ARG A 306 43.57 -4.93 -11.71
C ARG A 306 42.17 -4.41 -12.04
N LEU A 307 41.47 -3.89 -11.04
CA LEU A 307 40.07 -3.44 -11.15
C LEU A 307 39.92 -1.91 -11.13
N ASP A 308 41.02 -1.16 -11.29
CA ASP A 308 41.07 0.31 -11.13
C ASP A 308 39.98 1.01 -11.96
N ALA A 309 39.84 0.62 -13.23
CA ALA A 309 38.86 1.20 -14.16
C ALA A 309 37.41 0.90 -13.75
N ALA A 310 37.11 -0.34 -13.34
CA ALA A 310 35.78 -0.72 -12.88
C ALA A 310 35.41 0.03 -11.58
N LEU A 311 36.32 0.05 -10.59
CA LEU A 311 36.10 0.76 -9.33
C LEU A 311 35.87 2.27 -9.57
N ALA A 312 36.65 2.89 -10.46
CA ALA A 312 36.46 4.30 -10.82
C ALA A 312 35.10 4.55 -11.52
N ALA A 313 34.66 3.63 -12.38
CA ALA A 313 33.36 3.73 -13.04
C ALA A 313 32.19 3.67 -12.05
N TYR A 314 32.25 2.76 -11.07
CA TYR A 314 31.24 2.66 -10.00
C TYR A 314 31.25 3.89 -9.08
N GLU A 315 32.42 4.39 -8.69
CA GLU A 315 32.53 5.62 -7.90
C GLU A 315 31.91 6.82 -8.64
N ALA A 316 32.21 6.96 -9.92
CA ALA A 316 31.64 8.00 -10.77
C ALA A 316 30.11 7.86 -10.90
N ALA A 317 29.60 6.62 -11.02
CA ALA A 317 28.16 6.36 -11.06
C ALA A 317 27.47 6.76 -9.76
N VAL A 318 28.06 6.44 -8.61
CA VAL A 318 27.52 6.79 -7.27
C VAL A 318 27.60 8.29 -7.01
N ALA A 319 28.69 8.94 -7.44
CA ALA A 319 28.87 10.38 -7.31
C ALA A 319 27.86 11.21 -8.13
N ALA A 320 27.21 10.61 -9.14
CA ALA A 320 26.16 11.26 -9.91
C ALA A 320 24.81 11.36 -9.15
N PHE A 321 24.66 10.65 -8.03
CA PHE A 321 23.48 10.74 -7.16
C PHE A 321 23.65 11.84 -6.10
N PRO A 322 22.55 12.43 -5.59
CA PRO A 322 22.61 13.31 -4.44
C PRO A 322 23.31 12.65 -3.24
N PRO A 323 24.05 13.41 -2.40
CA PRO A 323 24.72 12.87 -1.22
C PRO A 323 23.77 12.09 -0.30
N SER A 324 24.20 10.90 0.13
CA SER A 324 23.44 10.03 1.03
C SER A 324 24.38 9.13 1.82
N GLY A 325 24.01 8.78 3.04
CA GLY A 325 24.83 7.89 3.89
C GLY A 325 25.03 6.48 3.31
N GLU A 326 24.11 6.01 2.47
CA GLU A 326 24.28 4.75 1.71
C GLU A 326 25.36 4.88 0.64
N GLY A 327 25.33 5.95 -0.17
CA GLY A 327 26.35 6.21 -1.17
C GLY A 327 27.75 6.38 -0.56
N ASP A 328 27.85 7.05 0.60
CA ASP A 328 29.10 7.18 1.34
C ASP A 328 29.67 5.84 1.80
N ARG A 329 28.82 4.97 2.38
CA ARG A 329 29.23 3.63 2.80
C ARG A 329 29.69 2.78 1.63
N PHE A 330 29.00 2.85 0.49
CA PHE A 330 29.40 2.11 -0.69
C PHE A 330 30.74 2.60 -1.25
N ARG A 331 30.95 3.92 -1.36
CA ARG A 331 32.25 4.48 -1.74
C ARG A 331 33.38 4.05 -0.80
N ALA A 332 33.13 4.02 0.51
CA ALA A 332 34.11 3.53 1.47
C ALA A 332 34.47 2.04 1.24
N ARG A 333 33.50 1.20 0.89
CA ARG A 333 33.74 -0.21 0.51
C ARG A 333 34.55 -0.33 -0.78
N LEU A 334 34.27 0.50 -1.80
CA LEU A 334 35.07 0.54 -3.03
C LEU A 334 36.52 0.99 -2.75
N ALA A 335 36.70 2.00 -1.89
CA ALA A 335 38.03 2.48 -1.49
C ALA A 335 38.83 1.39 -0.74
N ALA A 336 38.16 0.59 0.10
CA ALA A 336 38.81 -0.53 0.79
C ALA A 336 39.36 -1.58 -0.18
N LEU A 337 38.72 -1.79 -1.34
CA LEU A 337 39.18 -2.71 -2.39
C LEU A 337 40.39 -2.18 -3.18
N ARG A 338 40.75 -0.89 -3.07
CA ARG A 338 41.94 -0.32 -3.71
C ARG A 338 43.17 -0.35 -2.83
N SER A 339 42.98 -0.38 -1.53
CA SER A 339 44.09 -0.40 -0.59
C SER A 339 44.82 -1.73 -0.78
N PRO A 340 46.14 -1.74 -1.02
CA PRO A 340 46.89 -2.98 -1.01
C PRO A 340 46.63 -3.61 0.35
N ALA A 341 45.89 -4.72 0.37
CA ALA A 341 45.81 -5.53 1.57
C ALA A 341 47.25 -5.85 1.94
N ASP A 342 47.73 -5.38 3.10
CA ASP A 342 49.03 -5.78 3.65
C ASP A 342 49.10 -7.32 3.56
N ARG A 343 49.85 -7.80 2.56
CA ARG A 343 50.07 -9.22 2.26
C ARG A 343 51.56 -9.45 2.23
#